data_AF-A0A7W1EQC9-F1
#
_entry.id   AF-A0A7W1EQC9-F1
#
_cell.length_a   1.000
_cell.length_b   1.000
_cell.length_c   1.000
_cell.angle_alpha   90.00
_cell.angle_beta   90.00
_cell.angle_gamma   90.00
#
_symmetry.space_group_name_H-M   'P 1'
#
loop_
_entity.id
_entity.type
_entity.pdbx_description
1 polymer ?
#
loop_
_entity_poly.entity_id
_entity_poly.type
_entity_poly.pdbx_seq_one_letter_code
_entity_poly.pdbx_strand_id
1 'polypeptide(L)'
;ACGTHVIPTATVRMRDDEGATHTASRTGSGPVDAACQAVNAVVGEIGALQGFTVRNVSEGLEALGEVTVRVKEFHSGHTYVGHGANADVVTASAEAYVDAVNRALGARRAATPAARAARVASNATSIVAVPA
;
A
#
# COMPACT_ATOMS: atom_id res chain seq x y z
N ALA A 1 -5.27 -12.93 -16.23
CA ALA A 1 -6.58 -13.35 -16.77
C ALA A 1 -7.55 -13.53 -15.60
N CYS A 2 -8.75 -12.94 -15.68
CA CYS A 2 -9.83 -13.20 -14.73
C CYS A 2 -10.84 -14.16 -15.39
N GLY A 3 -11.20 -15.24 -14.71
CA GLY A 3 -12.16 -16.21 -15.21
C GLY A 3 -12.24 -17.42 -14.30
N THR A 4 -13.39 -18.09 -14.28
CA THR A 4 -13.67 -19.24 -13.41
C THR A 4 -12.86 -20.50 -13.75
N HIS A 5 -12.29 -20.57 -14.95
CA HIS A 5 -11.47 -21.70 -15.43
C HIS A 5 -9.99 -21.35 -15.62
N VAL A 6 -9.54 -20.20 -15.10
CA VAL A 6 -8.17 -19.71 -15.26
C VAL A 6 -7.57 -19.52 -13.89
N ILE A 7 -6.29 -19.83 -13.72
CA ILE A 7 -5.56 -19.55 -12.48
C ILE A 7 -5.38 -18.03 -12.39
N PRO A 8 -6.07 -17.33 -11.47
CA PRO A 8 -5.95 -15.89 -11.34
C PRO A 8 -4.50 -15.56 -10.97
N THR A 9 -3.86 -14.77 -11.82
CA THR A 9 -2.47 -14.38 -11.68
C THR A 9 -2.38 -12.88 -11.81
N ALA A 10 -1.68 -12.25 -10.86
CA ALA A 10 -1.39 -10.83 -10.88
C ALA A 10 0.12 -10.63 -10.88
N THR A 11 0.57 -9.61 -11.62
CA THR A 11 1.95 -9.15 -11.62
C THR A 11 1.96 -7.71 -11.17
N VAL A 12 2.77 -7.40 -10.18
CA VAL A 12 2.93 -6.03 -9.65
C VAL A 12 4.36 -5.59 -9.85
N ARG A 13 4.51 -4.31 -10.18
CA ARG A 13 5.81 -3.65 -10.25
C ARG A 13 5.78 -2.46 -9.30
N MET A 14 6.63 -2.48 -8.30
CA MET A 14 6.70 -1.46 -7.25
C MET A 14 8.11 -0.87 -7.22
N ARG A 15 8.22 0.38 -6.76
CA ARG A 15 9.49 1.05 -6.53
C ARG A 15 9.67 1.27 -5.04
N ASP A 16 10.85 0.95 -4.52
CA ASP A 16 11.22 1.22 -3.13
C ASP A 16 11.71 2.68 -2.93
N ASP A 17 12.05 3.05 -1.69
CA ASP A 17 12.54 4.41 -1.41
C ASP A 17 13.98 4.66 -1.90
N GLU A 18 14.72 3.59 -2.18
CA GLU A 18 16.07 3.62 -2.79
C GLU A 18 16.00 3.82 -4.31
N GLY A 19 14.80 3.78 -4.89
CA GLY A 19 14.53 3.99 -6.31
C GLY A 19 14.60 2.72 -7.16
N ALA A 20 14.96 1.58 -6.57
CA ALA A 20 15.01 0.30 -7.24
C ALA A 20 13.60 -0.24 -7.50
N THR A 21 13.45 -0.94 -8.62
CA THR A 21 12.15 -1.45 -9.09
C THR A 21 12.09 -2.95 -8.87
N HIS A 22 11.09 -3.38 -8.11
CA HIS A 22 10.83 -4.77 -7.81
C HIS A 22 9.61 -5.25 -8.57
N THR A 23 9.71 -6.43 -9.16
CA THR A 23 8.59 -7.06 -9.88
C THR A 23 8.33 -8.41 -9.26
N ALA A 24 7.07 -8.68 -8.91
CA ALA A 24 6.65 -9.98 -8.43
C ALA A 24 5.33 -10.40 -9.08
N SER A 25 5.18 -11.70 -9.27
CA SER A 25 3.95 -12.31 -9.77
C SER A 25 3.48 -13.37 -8.80
N ARG A 26 2.19 -13.36 -8.47
CA ARG A 26 1.57 -14.36 -7.60
C ARG A 26 0.22 -14.79 -8.15
N THR A 27 -0.12 -16.03 -7.83
CA THR A 27 -1.43 -16.61 -8.09
C THR A 27 -2.29 -16.48 -6.83
N GLY A 28 -3.61 -16.38 -7.00
CA GLY A 28 -4.54 -16.29 -5.89
C GLY A 28 -5.89 -16.92 -6.24
N SER A 29 -6.79 -16.96 -5.27
CA SER A 29 -8.16 -17.44 -5.46
C SER A 29 -9.01 -16.50 -6.34
N GLY A 30 -8.56 -15.25 -6.52
CA GLY A 30 -9.17 -14.25 -7.39
C GLY A 30 -8.17 -13.18 -7.82
N PRO A 31 -8.53 -12.27 -8.74
CA PRO A 31 -7.62 -11.24 -9.22
C PRO A 31 -7.17 -10.28 -8.11
N VAL A 32 -8.08 -9.93 -7.19
CA VAL A 32 -7.77 -9.10 -6.01
C VAL A 32 -6.80 -9.81 -5.07
N ASP A 33 -7.08 -11.08 -4.74
CA ASP A 33 -6.22 -11.88 -3.87
C ASP A 33 -4.82 -12.07 -4.48
N ALA A 34 -4.74 -12.40 -5.77
CA ALA A 34 -3.49 -12.52 -6.50
C ALA A 34 -2.69 -11.21 -6.46
N ALA A 35 -3.34 -10.06 -6.62
CA ALA A 35 -2.69 -8.75 -6.55
C ALA A 35 -2.15 -8.46 -5.15
N CYS A 36 -2.95 -8.67 -4.10
CA CYS A 36 -2.52 -8.49 -2.72
C CYS A 36 -1.33 -9.41 -2.37
N GLN A 37 -1.38 -10.67 -2.80
CA GLN A 37 -0.27 -11.61 -2.60
C GLN A 37 0.99 -11.19 -3.35
N ALA A 38 0.85 -10.67 -4.57
CA ALA A 38 1.98 -10.17 -5.35
C ALA A 38 2.65 -8.97 -4.66
N VAL A 39 1.85 -8.06 -4.07
CA VAL A 39 2.37 -6.96 -3.24
C VAL A 39 3.12 -7.53 -2.03
N ASN A 40 2.55 -8.50 -1.31
CA ASN A 40 3.22 -9.15 -0.17
C ASN A 40 4.53 -9.84 -0.56
N ALA A 41 4.63 -10.37 -1.79
CA ALA A 41 5.88 -10.95 -2.27
C ALA A 41 6.99 -9.90 -2.47
N VAL A 42 6.64 -8.65 -2.76
CA VAL A 42 7.61 -7.55 -2.88
C VAL A 42 7.97 -6.97 -1.52
N VAL A 43 6.97 -6.67 -0.70
CA VAL A 43 7.17 -5.90 0.55
C VAL A 43 7.46 -6.80 1.77
N GLY A 44 7.22 -8.12 1.65
CA GLY A 44 7.25 -9.07 2.74
C GLY A 44 5.89 -9.23 3.43
N GLU A 45 5.74 -10.26 4.26
CA GLU A 45 4.49 -10.49 5.01
C GLU A 45 4.35 -9.48 6.16
N ILE A 46 3.50 -8.47 5.98
CA ILE A 46 3.39 -7.34 6.94
C ILE A 46 2.17 -7.49 7.87
N GLY A 47 1.09 -8.07 7.38
CA GLY A 47 -0.14 -8.18 8.14
C GLY A 47 -1.23 -9.00 7.47
N ALA A 48 -2.27 -9.30 8.24
CA ALA A 48 -3.46 -9.99 7.77
C ALA A 48 -4.53 -8.98 7.32
N LEU A 49 -5.11 -9.21 6.14
CA LEU A 49 -6.29 -8.51 5.68
C LEU A 49 -7.47 -8.85 6.61
N GLN A 50 -8.03 -7.86 7.31
CA GLN A 50 -9.17 -8.04 8.22
C GLN A 50 -10.49 -7.51 7.64
N GLY A 51 -10.42 -6.50 6.77
CA GLY A 51 -11.60 -5.87 6.23
C GLY A 51 -11.37 -5.42 4.80
N PHE A 52 -12.37 -5.65 3.97
CA PHE A 52 -12.37 -5.27 2.57
C PHE A 52 -13.76 -4.76 2.22
N THR A 53 -13.86 -3.48 1.88
CA THR A 53 -15.12 -2.83 1.52
C THR A 53 -14.96 -2.16 0.17
N VAL A 54 -15.88 -2.44 -0.75
CA VAL A 54 -15.96 -1.78 -2.05
C VAL A 54 -17.23 -0.95 -2.08
N ARG A 55 -17.11 0.30 -2.50
CA ARG A 55 -18.22 1.24 -2.66
C ARG A 55 -18.11 1.90 -4.03
N ASN A 56 -19.25 2.18 -4.63
CA ASN A 56 -19.27 3.01 -5.83
C ASN A 56 -19.51 4.47 -5.45
N VAL A 57 -18.72 5.37 -6.02
CA VAL A 57 -18.80 6.83 -5.78
C VAL A 57 -19.59 7.53 -6.89
N SER A 58 -19.64 6.94 -8.09
CA SER A 58 -20.33 7.53 -9.25
C SER A 58 -21.22 6.52 -9.97
N GLU A 59 -21.95 6.98 -10.98
CA GLU A 59 -22.93 6.18 -11.70
C GLU A 59 -22.47 5.93 -13.14
N GLY A 60 -22.89 4.83 -13.73
CA GLY A 60 -22.54 4.46 -15.11
C GLY A 60 -21.43 3.40 -15.21
N LEU A 61 -21.06 3.06 -16.45
CA LEU A 61 -20.05 2.02 -16.72
C LEU A 61 -18.63 2.46 -16.31
N GLU A 62 -18.41 3.77 -16.34
CA GLU A 62 -17.14 4.44 -16.02
C GLU A 62 -17.09 4.86 -14.54
N ALA A 63 -17.92 4.22 -13.71
CA ALA A 63 -18.06 4.60 -12.32
C ALA A 63 -16.79 4.28 -11.53
N LEU A 64 -16.41 5.20 -10.64
CA LEU A 64 -15.24 5.06 -9.78
C LEU A 64 -15.57 4.15 -8.59
N GLY A 65 -14.89 3.02 -8.53
CA GLY A 65 -14.92 2.13 -7.37
C GLY A 65 -13.94 2.62 -6.31
N GLU A 66 -14.46 3.02 -5.15
CA GLU A 66 -13.68 3.25 -3.94
C GLU A 66 -13.54 1.93 -3.18
N VAL A 67 -12.31 1.60 -2.82
CA VAL A 67 -11.97 0.41 -2.06
C VAL A 67 -11.27 0.83 -0.77
N THR A 68 -11.79 0.32 0.35
CA THR A 68 -11.23 0.53 1.67
C THR A 68 -10.78 -0.80 2.24
N VAL A 69 -9.50 -0.86 2.61
CA VAL A 69 -8.83 -2.06 3.08
C VAL A 69 -8.35 -1.85 4.51
N ARG A 70 -8.59 -2.84 5.38
CA ARG A 70 -8.09 -2.87 6.75
C ARG A 70 -7.09 -4.00 6.91
N VAL A 71 -5.84 -3.67 7.24
CA VAL A 71 -4.75 -4.62 7.45
C VAL A 71 -4.34 -4.58 8.92
N LYS A 72 -4.36 -5.72 9.59
CA LYS A 72 -3.81 -5.86 10.94
C LYS A 72 -2.36 -6.31 10.84
N GLU A 73 -1.44 -5.47 11.30
CA GLU A 73 -0.02 -5.77 11.32
C GLU A 73 0.29 -6.88 12.32
N PHE A 74 1.11 -7.85 11.93
CA PHE A 74 1.45 -8.99 12.80
C PHE A 74 2.35 -8.61 13.98
N HIS A 75 3.23 -7.63 13.82
CA HIS A 75 4.22 -7.27 14.83
C HIS A 75 3.63 -6.38 15.93
N SER A 76 3.02 -5.26 15.58
CA SER A 76 2.44 -4.34 16.57
C SER A 76 1.01 -4.70 16.98
N GLY A 77 0.31 -5.53 16.18
CA GLY A 77 -1.11 -5.81 16.38
C GLY A 77 -2.04 -4.65 16.01
N HIS A 78 -1.51 -3.52 15.55
CA HIS A 78 -2.30 -2.37 15.13
C HIS A 78 -2.96 -2.61 13.77
N THR A 79 -4.15 -2.03 13.61
CA THR A 79 -4.90 -2.08 12.35
C THR A 79 -4.70 -0.78 11.60
N TYR A 80 -4.25 -0.89 10.35
CA TYR A 80 -4.07 0.21 9.42
C TYR A 80 -5.15 0.15 8.35
N VAL A 81 -5.67 1.33 7.99
CA VAL A 81 -6.70 1.47 6.96
C VAL A 81 -6.07 2.13 5.75
N GLY A 82 -6.23 1.53 4.58
CA GLY A 82 -5.82 2.08 3.29
C GLY A 82 -7.01 2.27 2.35
N HIS A 83 -6.86 3.21 1.43
CA HIS A 83 -7.92 3.63 0.51
C HIS A 83 -7.38 3.67 -0.92
N GLY A 84 -8.19 3.29 -1.89
CA GLY A 84 -7.89 3.34 -3.31
C GLY A 84 -9.16 3.64 -4.10
N ALA A 85 -9.05 4.36 -5.20
CA ALA A 85 -10.20 4.77 -6.00
C ALA A 85 -9.84 4.69 -7.48
N ASN A 86 -10.47 3.76 -8.20
CA ASN A 86 -10.19 3.52 -9.61
C ASN A 86 -11.44 2.95 -10.30
N ALA A 87 -11.58 3.18 -11.60
CA ALA A 87 -12.64 2.56 -12.40
C ALA A 87 -12.47 1.03 -12.46
N ASP A 88 -11.22 0.54 -12.39
CA ASP A 88 -10.93 -0.87 -12.19
C ASP A 88 -10.82 -1.21 -10.69
N VAL A 89 -11.80 -1.96 -10.18
CA VAL A 89 -11.86 -2.41 -8.78
C VAL A 89 -10.63 -3.23 -8.39
N VAL A 90 -10.03 -4.00 -9.30
CA VAL A 90 -8.82 -4.78 -8.99
C VAL A 90 -7.64 -3.84 -8.73
N THR A 91 -7.48 -2.83 -9.59
CA THR A 91 -6.45 -1.81 -9.42
C THR A 91 -6.70 -0.97 -8.17
N ALA A 92 -7.94 -0.51 -7.92
CA ALA A 92 -8.30 0.21 -6.70
C ALA A 92 -8.01 -0.61 -5.43
N SER A 93 -8.24 -1.92 -5.48
CA SER A 93 -7.94 -2.82 -4.36
C SER A 93 -6.45 -2.94 -4.08
N ALA A 94 -5.63 -3.05 -5.13
CA ALA A 94 -4.18 -3.09 -5.00
C ALA A 94 -3.64 -1.76 -4.44
N GLU A 95 -4.13 -0.63 -4.93
CA GLU A 95 -3.78 0.70 -4.43
C GLU A 95 -4.16 0.87 -2.95
N ALA A 96 -5.38 0.49 -2.57
CA ALA A 96 -5.85 0.54 -1.18
C ALA A 96 -4.99 -0.34 -0.25
N TYR A 97 -4.59 -1.52 -0.72
CA TYR A 97 -3.72 -2.41 0.04
C TYR A 97 -2.31 -1.82 0.22
N VAL A 98 -1.72 -1.27 -0.85
CA VAL A 98 -0.41 -0.61 -0.80
C VAL A 98 -0.44 0.61 0.14
N ASP A 99 -1.51 1.43 0.11
CA ASP A 99 -1.67 2.55 1.04
C ASP A 99 -1.72 2.08 2.51
N ALA A 100 -2.47 1.01 2.81
CA ALA A 100 -2.52 0.43 4.17
C ALA A 100 -1.14 -0.06 4.63
N VAL A 101 -0.42 -0.76 3.75
CA VAL A 101 0.93 -1.29 3.98
C VAL A 101 1.94 -0.16 4.20
N ASN A 102 1.91 0.88 3.37
CA ASN A 102 2.80 2.04 3.50
C ASN A 102 2.58 2.76 4.83
N ARG A 103 1.33 2.88 5.28
CA ARG A 103 1.01 3.46 6.61
C ARG A 103 1.56 2.61 7.74
N ALA A 104 1.45 1.28 7.65
CA ALA A 104 2.02 0.35 8.63
C ALA A 104 3.56 0.48 8.71
N LEU A 105 4.24 0.46 7.55
CA LEU A 105 5.69 0.65 7.47
C LEU A 105 6.14 2.01 7.98
N GLY A 106 5.41 3.08 7.64
CA GLY A 106 5.66 4.43 8.15
C GLY A 106 5.54 4.51 9.67
N ALA A 107 4.52 3.86 10.25
CA ALA A 107 4.35 3.78 11.71
C ALA A 107 5.49 2.99 12.39
N ARG A 108 5.94 1.89 11.80
CA ARG A 108 7.13 1.13 12.28
C ARG A 108 8.39 1.99 12.27
N ARG A 109 8.62 2.74 11.19
CA ARG A 109 9.76 3.68 11.09
C ARG A 109 9.67 4.76 12.18
N ALA A 110 8.49 5.33 12.42
CA ALA A 110 8.29 6.36 13.44
C ALA A 110 8.42 5.84 14.89
N ALA A 111 8.06 4.58 15.15
CA ALA A 111 8.20 3.95 16.46
C ALA A 111 9.66 3.58 16.80
N THR A 112 10.54 3.49 15.81
CA THR A 112 11.97 3.19 16.03
C THR A 112 12.69 4.48 16.47
N PRO A 113 13.34 4.52 17.66
CA PRO A 113 13.92 5.75 18.20
C PRO A 113 15.00 6.42 17.32
N ALA A 114 15.57 5.68 16.36
CA ALA A 114 16.52 6.22 15.37
C ALA A 114 15.91 7.28 14.43
N ALA A 115 14.62 7.16 14.06
CA ALA A 115 13.97 8.09 13.14
C ALA A 115 13.55 9.41 13.82
N ARG A 116 13.30 9.38 15.14
CA ARG A 116 12.95 10.58 15.93
C ARG A 116 14.12 11.56 16.01
N ALA A 117 15.36 11.06 16.03
CA ALA A 117 16.57 11.90 16.03
C ALA A 117 16.79 12.63 14.68
N ALA A 118 16.52 11.95 13.55
CA ALA A 118 16.69 12.53 12.21
C ALA A 118 15.72 13.70 11.94
N ARG A 119 14.51 13.67 12.49
CA ARG A 119 13.50 14.72 12.30
C ARG A 119 13.78 15.99 13.11
N VAL A 120 14.54 15.90 14.20
CA VAL A 120 14.98 17.08 14.98
C VAL A 120 16.20 17.74 14.33
N ALA A 121 17.07 16.97 13.67
CA ALA A 121 18.23 17.51 12.95
C ALA A 121 17.85 18.31 11.68
N SER A 122 16.76 17.94 11.00
CA SER A 122 16.30 18.68 9.80
C SER A 122 15.64 20.03 10.10
N ASN A 123 15.28 20.34 11.35
CA ASN A 123 14.59 21.59 11.69
C ASN A 123 15.52 22.66 12.31
N ALA A 124 16.83 22.46 12.24
CA ALA A 124 17.84 23.38 12.75
C ALA A 124 19.00 23.50 11.75
N THR A 125 18.83 24.22 10.64
CA THR A 125 19.96 24.77 9.87
C THR A 125 19.56 26.10 9.22
N SER A 126 19.91 27.15 9.97
CA SER A 126 20.36 28.49 9.55
C SER A 126 19.41 29.47 8.85
N ILE A 127 18.77 30.31 9.67
CA ILE A 127 19.00 31.77 9.63
C ILE A 127 20.51 32.01 9.70
N VAL A 128 21.13 32.69 8.73
CA VAL A 128 22.17 33.75 8.90
C VAL A 128 22.43 34.46 7.56
N ALA A 129 22.16 35.77 7.59
CA ALA A 129 22.82 36.92 6.94
C ALA A 129 23.27 36.86 5.46
N VAL A 130 22.64 37.74 4.66
CA VAL A 130 23.27 38.43 3.52
C VAL A 130 23.94 39.70 4.05
N PRO A 131 25.22 39.94 3.75
CA PRO A 131 25.71 41.32 3.72
C PRO A 131 26.39 41.70 2.39
N ALA A 132 26.13 42.97 2.05
CA ALA A 132 26.71 43.85 1.03
C ALA A 132 26.43 43.53 -0.44
#